data_AF-A0AA40WEL1-F1
#
_entry.id   AF-A0AA40WEL1-F1
#
_cell.length_a   1.000
_cell.length_b   1.000
_cell.length_c   1.000
_cell.angle_alpha   90.00
_cell.angle_beta   90.00
_cell.angle_gamma   90.00
#
_symmetry.space_group_name_H-M   'P 1'
#
loop_
_entity.id
_entity.type
_entity.pdbx_description
1 polymer ?
#
loop_
_entity_poly.entity_id
_entity_poly.type
_entity_poly.pdbx_seq_one_letter_code
_entity_poly.pdbx_strand_id
1 'polypeptide(L)'
;MKVLYIAPLPPPINGHSLVSKEFYDSIVSEHNVEVINLRKQSLKEGVDSIQRIVEILKVLVRTFFKKSKTDAVYFTISESFTG
;
A
#
# COMPACT_ATOMS: atom_id res chain seq x y z
N MET A 1 3.21 1.35 18.85
CA MET A 1 4.17 0.63 17.97
C MET A 1 4.37 1.42 16.69
N LYS A 2 5.51 1.24 16.01
CA LYS A 2 5.75 1.73 14.64
C LYS A 2 5.26 0.70 13.64
N VAL A 3 4.23 1.04 12.89
CA VAL A 3 3.59 0.13 11.91
C VAL A 3 3.87 0.62 10.51
N LEU A 4 4.47 -0.22 9.66
CA LEU A 4 4.53 0.02 8.22
C LEU A 4 3.25 -0.49 7.58
N TYR A 5 2.42 0.43 7.08
CA TYR A 5 1.10 0.13 6.55
C TYR A 5 1.10 0.18 5.02
N ILE A 6 1.08 -0.98 4.39
CA ILE A 6 1.19 -1.15 2.93
C ILE A 6 -0.19 -1.53 2.38
N ALA A 7 -0.94 -0.53 1.91
CA ALA A 7 -2.31 -0.70 1.43
C ALA A 7 -2.77 0.47 0.53
N PRO A 8 -3.81 0.29 -0.30
CA PRO A 8 -4.37 1.39 -1.07
C PRO A 8 -5.27 2.26 -0.17
N LEU A 9 -4.93 3.53 -0.01
CA LEU A 9 -5.83 4.51 0.63
C LEU A 9 -6.55 5.35 -0.42
N PRO A 10 -7.82 5.76 -0.24
CA PRO A 10 -8.56 6.57 -1.22
C PRO A 10 -7.90 7.92 -1.50
N PRO A 11 -8.08 8.54 -2.69
CA PRO A 11 -8.83 8.07 -3.89
C PRO A 11 -8.03 7.16 -4.86
N PRO A 12 -8.69 6.39 -5.77
CA PRO A 12 -10.15 6.23 -5.91
C PRO A 12 -10.76 5.40 -4.78
N ILE A 13 -12.04 5.65 -4.47
CA ILE A 13 -12.80 4.84 -3.50
C ILE A 13 -13.31 3.58 -4.21
N ASN A 14 -12.87 2.42 -3.76
CA ASN A 14 -13.37 1.09 -4.14
C ASN A 14 -13.44 0.21 -2.88
N GLY A 15 -13.94 -1.03 -2.98
CA GLY A 15 -14.06 -1.91 -1.81
C GLY A 15 -12.75 -2.12 -1.06
N HIS A 16 -11.64 -2.27 -1.78
CA HIS A 16 -10.33 -2.49 -1.18
C HIS A 16 -9.76 -1.23 -0.51
N SER A 17 -9.87 -0.06 -1.15
CA SER A 17 -9.40 1.19 -0.58
C SER A 17 -10.27 1.70 0.56
N LEU A 18 -11.57 1.37 0.55
CA LEU A 18 -12.48 1.64 1.65
C LEU A 18 -12.10 0.82 2.89
N VAL A 19 -12.02 -0.50 2.78
CA VAL A 19 -11.66 -1.37 3.92
C VAL A 19 -10.27 -1.04 4.46
N SER A 20 -9.31 -0.76 3.57
CA SER A 20 -7.98 -0.31 3.99
C SER A 20 -8.01 1.01 4.74
N LYS A 21 -8.89 1.95 4.34
CA LYS A 21 -9.05 3.21 5.07
C LYS A 21 -9.66 2.98 6.46
N GLU A 22 -10.75 2.21 6.55
CA GLU A 22 -11.42 1.96 7.84
C GLU A 22 -10.46 1.31 8.84
N PHE A 23 -9.66 0.34 8.40
CA PHE A 23 -8.66 -0.27 9.28
C PHE A 23 -7.54 0.71 9.65
N TYR A 24 -7.05 1.51 8.71
CA TYR A 24 -6.06 2.55 8.99
C TYR A 24 -6.56 3.55 10.04
N ASP A 25 -7.80 4.04 9.88
CA ASP A 25 -8.41 5.01 10.79
C ASP A 25 -8.58 4.42 12.20
N SER A 26 -8.80 3.10 12.32
CA SER A 26 -8.90 2.43 13.63
C SER A 26 -7.58 2.28 14.39
N ILE A 27 -6.42 2.32 13.70
CA ILE A 27 -5.10 2.05 14.32
C ILE A 27 -4.21 3.28 14.43
N VAL A 28 -4.47 4.33 13.64
CA VAL A 28 -3.62 5.53 13.56
C VAL A 28 -3.63 6.36 14.85
N SER A 29 -4.69 6.27 15.65
CA SER A 29 -4.80 6.95 16.94
C SER A 29 -3.91 6.34 18.03
N GLU A 30 -3.64 5.02 17.95
CA GLU A 30 -2.92 4.27 18.98
C GLU A 30 -1.47 3.95 18.58
N HIS A 31 -1.15 4.04 17.30
CA HIS A 31 0.14 3.62 16.75
C HIS A 31 0.76 4.69 15.86
N ASN A 32 2.09 4.67 15.75
CA ASN A 32 2.81 5.49 14.78
C ASN A 32 2.79 4.76 13.44
N VAL A 33 1.87 5.14 12.57
CA VAL A 33 1.61 4.45 11.30
C VAL A 33 2.28 5.17 10.15
N GLU A 34 3.23 4.50 9.50
CA GLU A 34 3.87 4.97 8.27
C GLU A 34 3.25 4.28 7.05
N VAL A 35 2.69 5.05 6.12
CA VAL A 35 1.95 4.50 4.98
C VAL A 35 2.82 4.35 3.73
N ILE A 36 2.75 3.19 3.07
CA ILE A 36 3.12 2.99 1.67
C ILE A 36 1.84 2.76 0.88
N ASN A 37 1.39 3.80 0.17
CA ASN A 37 0.11 3.77 -0.53
C ASN A 37 0.22 3.05 -1.88
N LEU A 38 -0.58 1.99 -2.08
CA LEU A 38 -0.61 1.15 -3.29
C LEU A 38 -1.59 1.64 -4.38
N ARG A 39 -2.02 2.91 -4.35
CA ARG A 39 -3.01 3.46 -5.31
C ARG A 39 -2.76 3.03 -6.76
N LYS A 40 -3.75 2.35 -7.35
CA LYS A 40 -3.80 1.94 -8.76
C LYS A 40 -3.84 3.11 -9.77
N GLN A 41 -3.92 4.37 -9.33
CA GLN A 41 -4.16 5.53 -10.21
C GLN A 41 -2.99 5.86 -11.16
N SER A 42 -1.79 5.31 -10.95
CA SER A 42 -0.68 5.36 -11.92
C SER A 42 -0.80 4.32 -13.04
N LEU A 43 -1.70 3.34 -12.92
CA LEU A 43 -1.92 2.29 -13.90
C LEU A 43 -2.86 2.80 -15.01
N LYS A 44 -2.35 3.68 -15.88
CA LYS A 44 -2.99 3.90 -17.18
C LYS A 44 -2.91 2.59 -17.96
N GLU A 45 -4.05 1.94 -18.19
CA GLU A 45 -4.11 0.76 -19.06
C GLU A 45 -3.60 1.13 -20.46
N GLY A 46 -2.64 0.36 -20.97
CA GLY A 46 -2.27 0.35 -22.38
C GLY A 46 -0.89 0.90 -22.78
N VAL A 47 -0.12 1.62 -21.93
CA VAL A 47 1.08 2.32 -22.44
C VAL A 47 2.43 2.03 -21.74
N ASP A 48 2.51 1.55 -20.48
CA ASP A 48 3.86 1.39 -19.88
C ASP A 48 4.01 0.23 -18.86
N SER A 49 4.21 -0.99 -19.37
CA SER A 49 4.62 -2.15 -18.57
C SER A 49 5.95 -1.93 -17.83
N ILE A 50 6.87 -1.14 -18.41
CA ILE A 50 8.16 -0.82 -17.79
C ILE A 50 7.97 0.13 -16.61
N GLN A 51 7.14 1.17 -16.74
CA GLN A 51 6.83 2.07 -15.64
C GLN A 51 6.17 1.31 -14.47
N ARG A 52 5.30 0.33 -14.77
CA ARG A 52 4.71 -0.56 -13.77
C ARG A 52 5.77 -1.36 -13.00
N ILE A 53 6.74 -1.96 -13.70
CA ILE A 53 7.85 -2.69 -13.05
C ILE A 53 8.66 -1.75 -12.15
N VAL A 54 8.99 -0.54 -12.63
CA VAL A 54 9.73 0.45 -11.85
C VAL A 54 8.95 0.91 -10.61
N GLU A 55 7.63 1.09 -10.72
CA GLU A 55 6.77 1.43 -9.58
C GLU A 55 6.73 0.29 -8.54
N ILE A 56 6.60 -0.95 -9.00
CA ILE A 56 6.67 -2.13 -8.12
C ILE A 56 8.03 -2.20 -7.43
N LEU A 57 9.13 -2.05 -8.17
CA LEU A 57 10.48 -2.02 -7.60
C LEU A 57 10.66 -0.90 -6.57
N LYS A 58 10.13 0.30 -6.84
CA LYS A 58 10.15 1.43 -5.89
C LYS A 58 9.41 1.08 -4.60
N VAL A 59 8.24 0.44 -4.69
CA VAL A 59 7.49 -0.02 -3.53
C VAL A 59 8.29 -1.05 -2.75
N LEU A 60 8.85 -2.08 -3.41
CA LEU A 60 9.67 -3.11 -2.78
C LEU A 60 10.88 -2.52 -2.05
N VAL A 61 11.61 -1.61 -2.71
CA VAL A 61 12.78 -0.94 -2.13
C VAL A 61 12.39 -0.08 -0.93
N ARG A 62 11.31 0.72 -1.03
CA ARG A 62 10.80 1.51 0.10
C ARG A 62 10.40 0.63 1.27
N THR A 63 9.72 -0.49 1.01
CA THR A 63 9.34 -1.46 2.04
C THR A 63 10.59 -2.05 2.70
N PHE A 64 11.59 -2.46 1.91
CA PHE A 64 12.83 -3.04 2.43
C PHE A 64 13.58 -2.07 3.37
N PHE A 65 13.71 -0.81 2.98
CA PHE A 65 14.39 0.20 3.80
C PHE A 65 13.59 0.62 5.05
N LYS A 66 12.26 0.66 4.97
CA LYS A 66 11.40 1.09 6.09
C LYS A 66 11.17 -0.03 7.10
N LYS A 67 11.13 -1.30 6.66
CA LYS A 67 10.91 -2.47 7.52
C LYS A 67 11.88 -2.53 8.70
N SER A 68 13.15 -2.16 8.52
CA SER A 68 14.16 -2.21 9.60
C SER A 68 13.90 -1.23 10.74
N LYS A 69 13.00 -0.25 10.55
CA LYS A 69 12.65 0.78 11.53
C LYS A 69 11.24 0.64 12.11
N THR A 70 10.57 -0.47 11.81
CA THR A 70 9.18 -0.72 12.22
C THR A 70 9.05 -1.97 13.07
N ASP A 71 8.14 -1.93 14.04
CA ASP A 71 7.86 -3.06 14.93
C ASP A 71 6.93 -4.09 14.26
N ALA A 72 6.07 -3.63 13.34
CA ALA A 72 5.13 -4.47 12.61
C ALA A 72 4.95 -3.98 11.17
N VAL A 73 4.65 -4.91 10.26
CA VAL A 73 4.29 -4.61 8.87
C VAL A 73 2.88 -5.14 8.62
N TYR A 74 1.96 -4.24 8.28
CA TYR A 74 0.67 -4.60 7.73
C TYR A 74 0.73 -4.54 6.21
N PHE A 75 0.34 -5.63 5.56
CA PHE A 75 0.30 -5.74 4.10
C PHE A 75 -1.03 -6.32 3.68
N THR A 76 -1.78 -5.56 2.87
CA THR A 76 -3.02 -6.06 2.28
C THR A 76 -2.75 -6.63 0.89
N ILE A 77 -3.34 -7.80 0.60
CA ILE A 77 -3.19 -8.47 -0.69
C ILE A 77 -4.36 -8.02 -1.57
N SER A 78 -4.06 -7.22 -2.60
CA SER A 78 -5.01 -6.85 -3.65
C SER A 78 -4.99 -7.90 -4.76
N GLU A 79 -6.10 -8.62 -4.89
CA GLU A 79 -6.46 -9.51 -6.00
C GLU A 79 -5.54 -10.73 -6.22
N SER A 80 -6.16 -11.86 -6.53
CA SER A 80 -5.46 -13.08 -6.94
C SER A 80 -5.09 -13.00 -8.43
N PHE A 81 -4.27 -13.93 -8.95
CA PHE A 81 -3.99 -14.01 -10.39
C PHE A 81 -5.27 -14.14 -11.25
N THR A 82 -6.39 -14.53 -10.63
CA THR A 82 -7.70 -14.70 -11.26
C THR A 82 -8.71 -13.58 -10.94
N GLY A 83 -8.30 -12.55 -10.19
CA GLY A 83 -9.22 -11.62 -9.50
C GLY A 83 -9.30 -11.96 -8.02
#